data_AF-A0A223PAL8-F1
#
_entry.id   AF-A0A223PAL8-F1
#
_cell.length_a   1.000
_cell.length_b   1.000
_cell.length_c   1.000
_cell.angle_alpha   90.00
_cell.angle_beta   90.00
_cell.angle_gamma   90.00
#
_symmetry.space_group_name_H-M   'P 1'
#
loop_
_entity.id
_entity.type
_entity.pdbx_description
1 polymer ?
#
loop_
_entity_poly.entity_id
_entity_poly.type
_entity_poly.pdbx_seq_one_letter_code
_entity_poly.pdbx_strand_id
1 'polypeptide(L)'
;MKIKPNLSAVFLGLPLLVFFSLSVCASDIVLKRGEMIDLGSMQPDGGAYYFDHLILEDKTIIAIPSSRRKAALIINKITSTGTSYIWLYDDIVHPVPPKPPAKAQAGYNDKGATGDTGKAGNDGASGFQLKLTVGIEKLEKFVVLGQGVGGGVGGEGGDGGKGGGPECVPQRNGGDGGNAGGGGNGGRGGQGMLASVNFSGLDLTRVHVDKKLPDLTNELVKQLLDIASLLKEKQVAGSGEKGKGLMILRGAIGSVLAIKERAPDAVDVTPRQWEQGMSFYVSGGSGGGGGREGQAGPGGDGRVCTGPFWSIHVDQGHPGTSTYTTGPAGSAGSPGDVVLVKTD
;
A
#
# COMPACT_ATOMS: atom_id res chain seq x y z
N MET A 1 74.73 -20.46 -27.78
CA MET A 1 74.72 -19.85 -29.13
C MET A 1 73.48 -18.96 -29.22
N LYS A 2 73.67 -17.64 -29.30
CA LYS A 2 72.60 -16.64 -29.37
C LYS A 2 72.05 -16.57 -30.80
N ILE A 3 70.75 -16.69 -30.97
CA ILE A 3 70.04 -16.15 -32.15
C ILE A 3 68.75 -15.51 -31.65
N LYS A 4 68.71 -14.18 -31.71
CA LYS A 4 67.46 -13.41 -31.78
C LYS A 4 66.99 -13.43 -33.24
N PRO A 5 65.67 -13.38 -33.46
CA PRO A 5 65.16 -12.45 -34.44
C PRO A 5 64.10 -11.54 -33.81
N ASN A 6 64.34 -10.24 -33.97
CA ASN A 6 63.28 -9.23 -34.03
C ASN A 6 62.50 -9.46 -35.33
N LEU A 7 61.17 -9.42 -35.27
CA LEU A 7 60.41 -8.68 -36.28
C LEU A 7 59.03 -8.30 -35.72
N SER A 8 58.81 -6.99 -35.74
CA SER A 8 57.61 -6.30 -35.30
C SER A 8 56.44 -6.57 -36.24
N ALA A 9 55.33 -7.06 -35.71
CA ALA A 9 54.01 -6.91 -36.31
C ALA A 9 53.19 -6.03 -35.36
N VAL A 10 53.02 -4.76 -35.73
CA VAL A 10 52.07 -3.85 -35.09
C VAL A 10 50.68 -4.28 -35.53
N PHE A 11 50.07 -5.17 -34.76
CA PHE A 11 48.62 -5.40 -34.83
C PHE A 11 47.95 -4.23 -34.10
N LEU A 12 47.31 -3.34 -34.86
CA LEU A 12 46.25 -2.45 -34.37
C LEU A 12 45.05 -3.33 -34.00
N GLY A 13 45.16 -3.99 -32.85
CA GLY A 13 44.07 -4.70 -32.20
C GLY A 13 43.10 -3.68 -31.66
N LEU A 14 41.99 -3.49 -32.36
CA LEU A 14 40.79 -2.89 -31.79
C LEU A 14 40.49 -3.63 -30.48
N PRO A 15 40.39 -2.97 -29.32
CA PRO A 15 39.94 -3.65 -28.12
C PRO A 15 38.49 -4.06 -28.38
N LEU A 16 38.29 -5.33 -28.73
CA LEU A 16 36.99 -5.97 -28.69
C LEU A 16 36.59 -5.92 -27.22
N LEU A 17 35.81 -4.90 -26.88
CA LEU A 17 35.18 -4.71 -25.59
C LEU A 17 34.15 -5.82 -25.49
N VAL A 18 34.63 -7.01 -25.12
CA VAL A 18 33.78 -8.11 -24.69
C VAL A 18 33.13 -7.59 -23.42
N PHE A 19 31.94 -7.01 -23.58
CA PHE A 19 30.96 -6.94 -22.51
C PHE A 19 30.69 -8.40 -22.13
N PHE A 20 31.49 -8.93 -21.21
CA PHE A 20 31.03 -9.97 -20.34
C PHE A 20 29.84 -9.36 -19.61
N SER A 21 28.65 -9.60 -20.15
CA SER A 21 27.44 -9.67 -19.36
C SER A 21 27.73 -10.73 -18.30
N LEU A 22 28.30 -10.30 -17.17
CA LEU A 22 28.33 -11.09 -15.96
C LEU A 22 26.86 -11.26 -15.61
N SER A 23 26.24 -12.31 -16.15
CA SER A 23 25.08 -12.93 -15.54
C SER A 23 25.57 -13.36 -14.17
N VAL A 24 25.38 -12.48 -13.19
CA VAL A 24 25.63 -12.80 -11.79
C VAL A 24 24.55 -13.82 -11.42
N CYS A 25 24.78 -15.09 -11.75
CA CYS A 25 24.09 -16.22 -11.14
C CYS A 25 24.60 -16.25 -9.69
N ALA A 26 23.98 -15.44 -8.84
CA ALA A 26 24.29 -15.43 -7.42
C ALA A 26 23.93 -16.81 -6.86
N SER A 27 24.99 -17.54 -6.53
CA SER A 27 25.05 -18.98 -6.30
C SER A 27 24.50 -19.44 -4.95
N ASP A 28 24.47 -18.58 -3.93
CA ASP A 28 23.77 -18.85 -2.67
C ASP A 28 23.40 -17.49 -2.08
N ILE A 29 22.20 -17.34 -1.53
CA ILE A 29 21.80 -16.16 -0.75
C ILE A 29 21.54 -16.60 0.68
N VAL A 30 22.20 -15.93 1.62
CA VAL A 30 22.00 -16.13 3.05
C VAL A 30 21.41 -14.86 3.65
N LEU A 31 20.18 -14.95 4.16
CA LEU A 31 19.58 -13.90 4.97
C LEU A 31 19.71 -14.31 6.44
N LYS A 32 20.44 -13.49 7.21
CA LYS A 32 20.58 -13.70 8.65
C LYS A 32 19.37 -13.19 9.40
N ARG A 33 19.31 -13.50 10.69
CA ARG A 33 18.21 -13.08 11.56
C ARG A 33 17.88 -11.59 11.42
N GLY A 34 16.60 -11.31 11.16
CA GLY A 34 16.07 -9.96 10.99
C GLY A 34 16.47 -9.26 9.68
N GLU A 35 17.11 -9.95 8.73
CA GLU A 35 17.45 -9.37 7.43
C GLU A 35 16.29 -9.41 6.45
N MET A 36 16.31 -8.45 5.53
CA MET A 36 15.30 -8.26 4.53
C MET A 36 15.96 -8.06 3.17
N ILE A 37 15.44 -8.73 2.14
CA ILE A 37 15.76 -8.44 0.75
C ILE A 37 14.53 -7.82 0.08
N ASP A 38 14.71 -6.69 -0.60
CA ASP A 38 13.65 -6.01 -1.35
C ASP A 38 13.82 -6.27 -2.85
N LEU A 39 12.97 -7.15 -3.40
CA LEU A 39 12.99 -7.49 -4.82
C LEU A 39 12.56 -6.32 -5.72
N GLY A 40 11.96 -5.26 -5.17
CA GLY A 40 11.64 -4.02 -5.88
C GLY A 40 12.86 -3.34 -6.47
N SER A 41 13.96 -3.35 -5.73
CA SER A 41 15.26 -2.81 -6.13
C SER A 41 16.05 -3.72 -7.08
N MET A 42 15.61 -4.97 -7.26
CA MET A 42 16.27 -5.95 -8.11
C MET A 42 15.60 -6.02 -9.48
N GLN A 43 16.41 -6.14 -10.53
CA GLN A 43 15.90 -6.38 -11.88
C GLN A 43 15.71 -7.90 -12.06
N PRO A 44 14.49 -8.38 -12.36
CA PRO A 44 14.29 -9.79 -12.66
C PRO A 44 14.94 -10.17 -14.00
N ASP A 45 15.52 -11.37 -14.07
CA ASP A 45 16.03 -11.94 -15.31
C ASP A 45 14.91 -12.72 -16.01
N GLY A 46 14.65 -12.40 -17.29
CA GLY A 46 13.53 -13.01 -18.02
C GLY A 46 12.16 -12.87 -17.33
N GLY A 47 11.98 -11.90 -16.42
CA GLY A 47 10.75 -11.71 -15.64
C GLY A 47 10.64 -12.58 -14.38
N ALA A 48 11.71 -13.28 -13.98
CA ALA A 48 11.78 -14.05 -12.75
C ALA A 48 12.99 -13.68 -11.89
N TYR A 49 12.87 -13.93 -10.59
CA TYR A 49 13.96 -13.88 -9.62
C TYR A 49 14.44 -15.31 -9.36
N TYR A 50 15.72 -15.56 -9.62
CA TYR A 50 16.33 -16.89 -9.50
C TYR A 50 17.23 -16.95 -8.27
N PHE A 51 17.11 -18.03 -7.51
CA PHE A 51 17.94 -18.35 -6.37
C PHE A 51 18.33 -19.83 -6.44
N ASP A 52 19.62 -20.12 -6.53
CA ASP A 52 20.10 -21.50 -6.52
C ASP A 52 19.94 -22.13 -5.13
N HIS A 53 20.46 -21.47 -4.09
CA HIS A 53 20.18 -21.80 -2.70
C HIS A 53 19.79 -20.56 -1.93
N LEU A 54 18.67 -20.63 -1.21
CA LEU A 54 18.21 -19.59 -0.31
C LEU A 54 18.22 -20.09 1.13
N ILE A 55 19.09 -19.52 1.96
CA ILE A 55 19.25 -19.86 3.37
C ILE A 55 18.65 -18.73 4.20
N LEU A 56 17.60 -19.05 4.96
CA LEU A 56 16.78 -18.09 5.69
C LEU A 56 16.81 -18.39 7.19
N GLU A 57 17.48 -17.53 7.96
CA GLU A 57 17.40 -17.60 9.42
C GLU A 57 16.06 -17.04 9.95
N ASP A 58 15.88 -17.13 11.26
CA ASP A 58 14.67 -16.70 11.95
C ASP A 58 14.37 -15.22 11.68
N LYS A 59 13.10 -14.90 11.45
CA LYS A 59 12.58 -13.54 11.22
C LYS A 59 13.19 -12.84 10.00
N THR A 60 13.44 -13.57 8.91
CA THR A 60 13.88 -13.01 7.62
C THR A 60 12.72 -12.66 6.69
N ILE A 61 12.87 -11.63 5.86
CA ILE A 61 11.82 -11.17 4.94
C ILE A 61 12.33 -11.08 3.50
N ILE A 62 11.57 -11.65 2.57
CA ILE A 62 11.66 -11.39 1.13
C ILE A 62 10.48 -10.49 0.78
N ALA A 63 10.76 -9.23 0.49
CA ALA A 63 9.73 -8.24 0.21
C ALA A 63 9.53 -8.05 -1.29
N ILE A 64 8.26 -8.03 -1.71
CA ILE A 64 7.85 -7.86 -3.09
C ILE A 64 6.87 -6.69 -3.16
N PRO A 65 7.21 -5.58 -3.83
CA PRO A 65 6.27 -4.46 -3.96
C PRO A 65 5.10 -4.81 -4.87
N SER A 66 3.92 -4.29 -4.54
CA SER A 66 2.69 -4.46 -5.30
C SER A 66 2.74 -3.86 -6.72
N SER A 67 3.61 -2.88 -6.96
CA SER A 67 3.91 -2.32 -8.28
C SER A 67 4.41 -3.38 -9.25
N ARG A 68 5.03 -4.46 -8.74
CA ARG A 68 5.36 -5.68 -9.51
C ARG A 68 4.13 -6.58 -9.59
N ARG A 69 3.03 -6.10 -10.20
CA ARG A 69 1.72 -6.78 -10.32
C ARG A 69 1.80 -8.28 -10.66
N LYS A 70 2.86 -8.70 -11.34
CA LYS A 70 3.24 -10.09 -11.57
C LYS A 70 4.69 -10.28 -11.11
N ALA A 71 4.94 -11.27 -10.25
CA ALA A 71 6.29 -11.71 -9.92
C ALA A 71 6.42 -13.23 -10.04
N ALA A 72 7.57 -13.67 -10.54
CA ALA A 72 7.96 -15.07 -10.53
C ALA A 72 9.22 -15.24 -9.67
N LEU A 73 9.17 -16.14 -8.69
CA LEU A 73 10.29 -16.52 -7.83
C LEU A 73 10.60 -17.99 -8.08
N ILE A 74 11.84 -18.29 -8.44
CA ILE A 74 12.34 -19.64 -8.70
C ILE A 74 13.50 -19.88 -7.73
N ILE A 75 13.28 -20.77 -6.78
CA ILE A 75 14.21 -21.12 -5.71
C ILE A 75 14.52 -22.60 -5.86
N ASN A 76 15.71 -22.95 -6.37
CA ASN A 76 16.07 -24.35 -6.59
C ASN A 76 16.17 -25.11 -5.25
N LYS A 77 16.70 -24.46 -4.21
CA LYS A 77 16.80 -25.01 -2.87
C LYS A 77 16.53 -23.96 -1.80
N ILE A 78 15.70 -24.27 -0.81
CA ILE A 78 15.48 -23.43 0.38
C ILE A 78 15.81 -24.19 1.67
N THR A 79 16.51 -23.50 2.56
CA THR A 79 16.83 -23.95 3.91
C THR A 79 16.44 -22.87 4.89
N SER A 80 15.45 -23.12 5.76
CA SER A 80 15.02 -22.14 6.76
C SER A 80 15.07 -22.68 8.18
N THR A 81 15.62 -21.87 9.09
CA THR A 81 15.59 -22.05 10.54
C THR A 81 14.71 -20.97 11.16
N GLY A 82 13.79 -21.34 12.04
CA GLY A 82 12.77 -20.43 12.59
C GLY A 82 11.68 -20.05 11.59
N THR A 83 11.21 -18.81 11.66
CA THR A 83 10.13 -18.31 10.80
C THR A 83 10.63 -17.29 9.79
N SER A 84 10.43 -17.57 8.50
CA SER A 84 10.78 -16.67 7.39
C SER A 84 9.55 -16.29 6.57
N TYR A 85 9.61 -15.13 5.90
CA TYR A 85 8.46 -14.52 5.24
C TYR A 85 8.76 -14.18 3.78
N ILE A 86 7.81 -14.47 2.89
CA ILE A 86 7.60 -13.67 1.68
C ILE A 86 6.49 -12.68 2.02
N TRP A 87 6.75 -11.40 1.82
CA TRP A 87 5.77 -10.36 2.07
C TRP A 87 5.53 -9.51 0.83
N LEU A 88 4.28 -9.51 0.40
CA LEU A 88 3.79 -8.65 -0.66
C LEU A 88 3.22 -7.38 -0.04
N TYR A 89 3.84 -6.24 -0.33
CA TYR A 89 3.49 -4.97 0.31
C TYR A 89 2.93 -3.95 -0.67
N ASP A 90 1.97 -3.16 -0.22
CA ASP A 90 1.43 -2.05 -1.02
C ASP A 90 2.44 -0.89 -1.02
N ASP A 91 3.01 -0.61 -2.19
CA ASP A 91 3.91 0.51 -2.46
C ASP A 91 3.25 1.59 -3.32
N ILE A 92 1.96 1.42 -3.64
CA ILE A 92 1.20 2.35 -4.46
C ILE A 92 0.63 3.44 -3.56
N VAL A 93 1.05 4.67 -3.81
CA VAL A 93 0.39 5.85 -3.24
C VAL A 93 -0.95 6.01 -3.94
N HIS A 94 -2.04 5.71 -3.23
CA HIS A 94 -3.38 5.94 -3.76
C HIS A 94 -3.62 7.45 -3.88
N PRO A 95 -3.90 8.00 -5.07
CA PRO A 95 -4.11 9.42 -5.24
C PRO A 95 -5.38 9.84 -4.49
N VAL A 96 -5.25 10.81 -3.59
CA VAL A 96 -6.41 11.45 -2.97
C VAL A 96 -7.17 12.18 -4.08
N PRO A 97 -8.47 11.92 -4.27
CA PRO A 97 -9.22 12.58 -5.33
C PRO A 97 -9.24 14.11 -5.09
N PRO A 98 -9.05 14.92 -6.13
CA PRO A 98 -8.96 16.37 -6.02
C PRO A 98 -10.29 17.00 -5.64
N LYS A 99 -10.37 17.65 -4.48
CA LYS A 99 -11.58 18.33 -3.97
C LYS A 99 -12.36 19.08 -5.08
N PRO A 100 -13.71 18.92 -5.17
CA PRO A 100 -14.54 19.63 -6.12
C PRO A 100 -14.39 21.13 -5.89
N PRO A 101 -14.48 21.95 -6.94
CA PRO A 101 -14.52 23.39 -6.77
C PRO A 101 -15.74 23.79 -5.93
N ALA A 102 -15.57 24.84 -5.12
CA ALA A 102 -16.68 25.40 -4.37
C ALA A 102 -17.80 25.88 -5.31
N LYS A 103 -19.06 25.72 -4.85
CA LYS A 103 -20.21 26.21 -5.59
C LYS A 103 -20.14 27.73 -5.76
N ALA A 104 -20.72 28.21 -6.86
CA ALA A 104 -20.76 29.63 -7.18
C ALA A 104 -21.42 30.46 -6.07
N GLN A 105 -20.99 31.72 -5.97
CA GLN A 105 -21.61 32.70 -5.07
C GLN A 105 -23.08 32.92 -5.46
N ALA A 106 -23.96 32.98 -4.47
CA ALA A 106 -25.37 33.29 -4.70
C ALA A 106 -25.59 34.74 -5.18
N GLY A 107 -26.79 35.00 -5.71
CA GLY A 107 -27.23 36.35 -6.03
C GLY A 107 -27.30 37.26 -4.79
N TYR A 108 -27.51 38.55 -5.00
CA TYR A 108 -27.58 39.52 -3.90
C TYR A 108 -28.64 39.15 -2.85
N ASN A 109 -28.26 39.16 -1.58
CA ASN A 109 -29.09 38.77 -0.43
C ASN A 109 -29.63 37.32 -0.48
N ASP A 110 -29.20 36.49 -1.44
CA ASP A 110 -29.61 35.10 -1.53
C ASP A 110 -28.69 34.21 -0.69
N LYS A 111 -29.25 33.11 -0.20
CA LYS A 111 -28.47 32.08 0.48
C LYS A 111 -27.55 31.37 -0.52
N GLY A 112 -26.32 31.10 -0.10
CA GLY A 112 -25.38 30.25 -0.80
C GLY A 112 -25.96 28.87 -1.10
N ALA A 113 -25.64 28.31 -2.27
CA ALA A 113 -26.09 26.97 -2.64
C ALA A 113 -25.46 25.91 -1.73
N THR A 114 -26.24 24.92 -1.28
CA THR A 114 -25.68 23.77 -0.56
C THR A 114 -24.67 23.01 -1.43
N GLY A 115 -23.61 22.48 -0.81
CA GLY A 115 -22.60 21.68 -1.48
C GLY A 115 -23.16 20.35 -1.99
N ASP A 116 -22.54 19.81 -3.04
CA ASP A 116 -22.97 18.54 -3.63
C ASP A 116 -22.70 17.35 -2.71
N THR A 117 -23.58 16.36 -2.75
CA THR A 117 -23.27 15.04 -2.19
C THR A 117 -22.05 14.46 -2.88
N GLY A 118 -21.16 13.88 -2.08
CA GLY A 118 -19.94 13.33 -2.59
C GLY A 118 -20.13 12.10 -3.47
N LYS A 119 -19.14 11.86 -4.34
CA LYS A 119 -19.18 10.75 -5.31
C LYS A 119 -18.71 9.44 -4.68
N ALA A 120 -19.04 8.32 -5.29
CA ALA A 120 -18.41 7.06 -4.91
C ALA A 120 -16.91 7.11 -5.23
N GLY A 121 -16.10 6.52 -4.36
CA GLY A 121 -14.69 6.28 -4.59
C GLY A 121 -14.44 5.28 -5.71
N ASN A 122 -13.20 5.27 -6.21
CA ASN A 122 -12.77 4.24 -7.17
C ASN A 122 -12.57 2.91 -6.45
N ASP A 123 -12.84 1.79 -7.11
CA ASP A 123 -12.50 0.48 -6.55
C ASP A 123 -10.97 0.26 -6.55
N GLY A 124 -10.51 -0.56 -5.61
CA GLY A 124 -9.12 -0.98 -5.53
C GLY A 124 -8.70 -1.78 -6.75
N ALA A 125 -7.40 -1.77 -7.03
CA ALA A 125 -6.86 -2.44 -8.21
C ALA A 125 -6.95 -3.98 -8.12
N SER A 126 -6.75 -4.64 -9.27
CA SER A 126 -6.64 -6.09 -9.35
C SER A 126 -5.52 -6.64 -8.46
N GLY A 127 -5.72 -7.87 -8.00
CA GLY A 127 -4.81 -8.55 -7.10
C GLY A 127 -3.45 -8.86 -7.72
N PHE A 128 -2.47 -9.09 -6.84
CA PHE A 128 -1.13 -9.48 -7.21
C PHE A 128 -1.08 -10.91 -7.76
N GLN A 129 -0.22 -11.18 -8.75
CA GLN A 129 0.02 -12.54 -9.25
C GLN A 129 1.42 -13.03 -8.87
N LEU A 130 1.50 -14.06 -8.03
CA LEU A 130 2.74 -14.70 -7.60
C LEU A 130 2.89 -16.07 -8.27
N LYS A 131 3.98 -16.30 -8.99
CA LYS A 131 4.41 -17.64 -9.38
C LYS A 131 5.62 -18.03 -8.54
N LEU A 132 5.46 -18.98 -7.62
CA LEU A 132 6.53 -19.49 -6.76
C LEU A 132 6.89 -20.91 -7.20
N THR A 133 8.16 -21.15 -7.49
CA THR A 133 8.71 -22.51 -7.68
C THR A 133 9.81 -22.70 -6.65
N VAL A 134 9.68 -23.68 -5.76
CA VAL A 134 10.58 -23.85 -4.61
C VAL A 134 10.93 -25.31 -4.33
N GLY A 135 12.22 -25.65 -4.36
CA GLY A 135 12.70 -26.94 -3.86
C GLY A 135 13.07 -26.84 -2.38
N ILE A 136 12.48 -27.68 -1.52
CA ILE A 136 12.63 -27.58 -0.07
C ILE A 136 13.64 -28.61 0.43
N GLU A 137 14.78 -28.14 0.97
CA GLU A 137 15.76 -29.00 1.63
C GLU A 137 15.47 -29.11 3.13
N LYS A 138 15.25 -27.98 3.80
CA LYS A 138 14.85 -27.92 5.21
C LYS A 138 13.95 -26.73 5.45
N LEU A 139 12.81 -26.96 6.10
CA LEU A 139 11.86 -25.90 6.40
C LEU A 139 11.27 -26.10 7.79
N GLU A 140 11.60 -25.18 8.69
CA GLU A 140 10.83 -24.95 9.90
C GLU A 140 9.54 -24.22 9.52
N LYS A 141 9.52 -22.89 9.38
CA LYS A 141 8.30 -22.17 9.01
C LYS A 141 8.52 -21.13 7.92
N PHE A 142 7.76 -21.24 6.84
CA PHE A 142 7.79 -20.29 5.72
C PHE A 142 6.41 -19.72 5.46
N VAL A 143 6.28 -18.41 5.57
CA VAL A 143 4.99 -17.73 5.52
C VAL A 143 4.95 -16.79 4.32
N VAL A 144 3.94 -16.96 3.47
CA VAL A 144 3.67 -16.07 2.34
C VAL A 144 2.48 -15.19 2.68
N LEU A 145 2.73 -13.89 2.80
CA LEU A 145 1.76 -12.86 3.15
C LEU A 145 1.38 -12.07 1.89
N GLY A 146 0.29 -12.49 1.24
CA GLY A 146 -0.30 -11.84 0.08
C GLY A 146 -1.53 -11.03 0.44
N GLN A 147 -1.33 -9.81 0.95
CA GLN A 147 -2.44 -8.90 1.16
C GLN A 147 -2.90 -8.32 -0.18
N GLY A 148 -4.21 -8.25 -0.40
CA GLY A 148 -4.75 -7.51 -1.53
C GLY A 148 -4.36 -6.03 -1.45
N VAL A 149 -4.24 -5.39 -2.60
CA VAL A 149 -3.86 -3.96 -2.69
C VAL A 149 -4.87 -3.07 -1.98
N GLY A 150 -4.42 -1.93 -1.44
CA GLY A 150 -5.27 -0.99 -0.72
C GLY A 150 -6.53 -0.64 -1.50
N GLY A 151 -7.63 -0.48 -0.77
CA GLY A 151 -8.90 -0.09 -1.36
C GLY A 151 -8.82 1.27 -1.99
N GLY A 152 -9.60 1.44 -3.05
CA GLY A 152 -9.54 2.69 -3.79
C GLY A 152 -10.15 3.84 -2.96
N VAL A 153 -9.83 5.06 -3.37
CA VAL A 153 -10.00 6.22 -2.48
C VAL A 153 -11.44 6.68 -2.45
N GLY A 154 -11.96 7.00 -1.26
CA GLY A 154 -13.31 7.54 -1.11
C GLY A 154 -13.50 8.82 -1.92
N GLY A 155 -14.69 8.99 -2.49
CA GLY A 155 -14.95 10.14 -3.36
C GLY A 155 -15.11 11.44 -2.57
N GLU A 156 -14.96 12.56 -3.25
CA GLU A 156 -14.97 13.85 -2.56
C GLU A 156 -16.38 14.33 -2.22
N GLY A 157 -16.58 14.96 -1.07
CA GLY A 157 -17.76 15.79 -0.78
C GLY A 157 -17.66 17.19 -1.39
N GLY A 158 -18.79 17.80 -1.75
CA GLY A 158 -18.85 19.14 -2.34
C GLY A 158 -18.91 20.26 -1.29
N ASP A 159 -18.24 21.38 -1.54
CA ASP A 159 -18.30 22.57 -0.68
C ASP A 159 -19.61 23.36 -0.88
N GLY A 160 -20.12 23.93 0.21
CA GLY A 160 -21.19 24.92 0.16
C GLY A 160 -20.76 26.19 -0.56
N GLY A 161 -21.68 26.82 -1.29
CA GLY A 161 -21.48 28.08 -1.98
C GLY A 161 -21.49 29.27 -1.03
N LYS A 162 -20.75 30.32 -1.37
CA LYS A 162 -20.75 31.59 -0.62
C LYS A 162 -22.16 32.23 -0.70
N GLY A 163 -22.59 32.83 0.41
CA GLY A 163 -23.78 33.68 0.46
C GLY A 163 -23.70 34.88 -0.50
N GLY A 164 -24.82 35.54 -0.72
CA GLY A 164 -24.95 36.68 -1.63
C GLY A 164 -23.96 37.83 -1.44
N GLY A 165 -23.86 38.68 -2.47
CA GLY A 165 -23.09 39.91 -2.39
C GLY A 165 -23.79 41.02 -1.59
N PRO A 166 -23.07 42.11 -1.26
CA PRO A 166 -23.67 43.28 -0.61
C PRO A 166 -24.61 44.02 -1.55
N GLU A 167 -25.86 44.19 -1.15
CA GLU A 167 -26.79 45.15 -1.76
C GLU A 167 -27.25 46.15 -0.71
N CYS A 168 -27.28 47.44 -1.06
CA CYS A 168 -27.70 48.51 -0.14
C CYS A 168 -29.23 48.56 -0.12
N VAL A 169 -29.84 47.61 0.59
CA VAL A 169 -31.28 47.48 0.75
C VAL A 169 -31.61 47.54 2.25
N PRO A 170 -32.63 48.31 2.68
CA PRO A 170 -33.03 48.31 4.08
C PRO A 170 -33.36 46.89 4.56
N GLN A 171 -32.76 46.49 5.69
CA GLN A 171 -33.06 45.24 6.42
C GLN A 171 -32.75 43.92 5.70
N ARG A 172 -31.76 43.88 4.78
CA ARG A 172 -31.27 42.61 4.21
C ARG A 172 -29.82 42.35 4.59
N ASN A 173 -29.55 41.14 5.08
CA ASN A 173 -28.20 40.65 5.31
C ASN A 173 -27.58 40.18 3.98
N GLY A 174 -26.27 39.91 3.98
CA GLY A 174 -25.56 39.45 2.78
C GLY A 174 -26.00 38.07 2.27
N GLY A 175 -26.98 37.41 2.89
CA GLY A 175 -27.35 36.03 2.62
C GLY A 175 -26.39 35.04 3.31
N ASP A 176 -26.96 34.01 3.95
CA ASP A 176 -26.17 32.98 4.63
C ASP A 176 -25.37 32.13 3.63
N GLY A 177 -24.28 31.54 4.10
CA GLY A 177 -23.53 30.56 3.34
C GLY A 177 -24.34 29.27 3.12
N GLY A 178 -24.01 28.57 2.03
CA GLY A 178 -24.55 27.23 1.76
C GLY A 178 -23.96 26.19 2.71
N ASN A 179 -24.76 25.18 3.05
CA ASN A 179 -24.27 24.07 3.89
C ASN A 179 -23.24 23.24 3.12
N ALA A 180 -22.34 22.56 3.84
CA ALA A 180 -21.45 21.58 3.23
C ALA A 180 -22.24 20.41 2.61
N GLY A 181 -21.71 19.82 1.54
CA GLY A 181 -22.18 18.55 1.00
C GLY A 181 -21.64 17.35 1.78
N GLY A 182 -22.36 16.23 1.71
CA GLY A 182 -21.94 14.98 2.37
C GLY A 182 -20.69 14.38 1.73
N GLY A 183 -19.86 13.67 2.51
CA GLY A 183 -18.69 12.95 1.99
C GLY A 183 -19.08 11.78 1.08
N GLY A 184 -18.22 11.48 0.10
CA GLY A 184 -18.43 10.35 -0.81
C GLY A 184 -18.23 8.99 -0.15
N ASN A 185 -18.81 7.93 -0.72
CA ASN A 185 -18.58 6.57 -0.23
C ASN A 185 -17.13 6.12 -0.51
N GLY A 186 -16.54 5.34 0.39
CA GLY A 186 -15.27 4.66 0.15
C GLY A 186 -15.36 3.63 -0.98
N GLY A 187 -14.29 3.52 -1.77
CA GLY A 187 -14.18 2.49 -2.82
C GLY A 187 -13.97 1.09 -2.26
N ARG A 188 -14.30 0.05 -3.02
CA ARG A 188 -14.05 -1.34 -2.56
C ARG A 188 -12.55 -1.61 -2.43
N GLY A 189 -12.20 -2.53 -1.54
CA GLY A 189 -10.85 -3.07 -1.42
C GLY A 189 -10.37 -3.77 -2.69
N GLY A 190 -9.05 -3.74 -2.94
CA GLY A 190 -8.46 -4.48 -4.05
C GLY A 190 -8.58 -5.99 -3.87
N GLN A 191 -8.52 -6.75 -4.96
CA GLN A 191 -8.55 -8.21 -4.89
C GLN A 191 -7.28 -8.75 -4.20
N GLY A 192 -7.41 -9.87 -3.48
CA GLY A 192 -6.29 -10.58 -2.88
C GLY A 192 -5.34 -11.20 -3.90
N MET A 193 -4.21 -11.73 -3.42
CA MET A 193 -3.20 -12.35 -4.27
C MET A 193 -3.70 -13.64 -4.94
N LEU A 194 -3.40 -13.81 -6.23
CA LEU A 194 -3.45 -15.09 -6.92
C LEU A 194 -2.04 -15.70 -6.93
N ALA A 195 -1.87 -16.86 -6.30
CA ALA A 195 -0.59 -17.56 -6.27
C ALA A 195 -0.65 -18.91 -6.98
N SER A 196 0.37 -19.20 -7.78
CA SER A 196 0.66 -20.53 -8.31
C SER A 196 1.96 -21.01 -7.69
N VAL A 197 1.92 -22.11 -6.95
CA VAL A 197 3.04 -22.59 -6.15
C VAL A 197 3.39 -24.00 -6.60
N ASN A 198 4.56 -24.14 -7.21
CA ASN A 198 5.19 -25.44 -7.46
C ASN A 198 6.20 -25.70 -6.34
N PHE A 199 6.12 -26.83 -5.66
CA PHE A 199 7.06 -27.14 -4.58
C PHE A 199 7.44 -28.61 -4.52
N SER A 200 8.68 -28.90 -4.13
CA SER A 200 9.19 -30.25 -3.85
C SER A 200 9.80 -30.33 -2.45
N GLY A 201 10.05 -31.53 -1.95
CA GLY A 201 10.73 -31.75 -0.66
C GLY A 201 9.88 -31.50 0.60
N LEU A 202 8.58 -31.23 0.44
CA LEU A 202 7.63 -31.08 1.55
C LEU A 202 6.36 -31.90 1.31
N ASP A 203 5.78 -32.43 2.38
CA ASP A 203 4.47 -33.09 2.33
C ASP A 203 3.34 -32.06 2.20
N LEU A 204 2.31 -32.36 1.39
CA LEU A 204 1.14 -31.49 1.21
C LEU A 204 0.40 -31.20 2.53
N THR A 205 0.42 -32.13 3.48
CA THR A 205 -0.16 -31.95 4.82
C THR A 205 0.52 -30.85 5.63
N ARG A 206 1.73 -30.44 5.25
CA ARG A 206 2.50 -29.34 5.84
C ARG A 206 2.36 -28.03 5.06
N VAL A 207 1.42 -27.96 4.12
CA VAL A 207 1.10 -26.75 3.38
C VAL A 207 -0.30 -26.27 3.77
N HIS A 208 -0.39 -25.03 4.23
CA HIS A 208 -1.64 -24.42 4.67
C HIS A 208 -1.97 -23.21 3.81
N VAL A 209 -3.22 -23.08 3.41
CA VAL A 209 -3.75 -21.92 2.70
C VAL A 209 -4.91 -21.37 3.52
N ASP A 210 -4.79 -20.11 3.93
CA ASP A 210 -5.85 -19.37 4.59
C ASP A 210 -6.20 -18.11 3.78
N LYS A 211 -7.51 -17.93 3.58
CA LYS A 211 -8.08 -16.77 2.88
C LYS A 211 -8.39 -15.62 3.83
N LYS A 212 -8.42 -15.91 5.13
CA LYS A 212 -8.42 -14.90 6.18
C LYS A 212 -6.98 -14.70 6.61
N LEU A 213 -6.62 -13.46 6.94
CA LEU A 213 -5.52 -13.28 7.89
C LEU A 213 -6.09 -13.75 9.23
N PRO A 214 -5.58 -14.83 9.85
CA PRO A 214 -6.00 -15.18 11.20
C PRO A 214 -5.75 -14.00 12.14
N ASP A 215 -6.24 -14.08 13.38
CA ASP A 215 -5.82 -13.23 14.51
C ASP A 215 -4.31 -13.32 14.83
N LEU A 216 -3.54 -13.96 13.94
CA LEU A 216 -2.15 -13.67 13.63
C LEU A 216 -1.84 -12.17 13.59
N THR A 217 -2.80 -11.24 13.46
CA THR A 217 -2.52 -9.80 13.57
C THR A 217 -1.67 -9.46 14.79
N ASN A 218 -1.91 -10.01 15.98
CA ASN A 218 -1.08 -9.66 17.15
C ASN A 218 0.32 -10.30 17.12
N GLU A 219 0.43 -11.59 16.80
CA GLU A 219 1.72 -12.29 16.77
C GLU A 219 2.55 -11.91 15.55
N LEU A 220 1.93 -11.74 14.38
CA LEU A 220 2.55 -11.20 13.18
C LEU A 220 2.95 -9.75 13.39
N VAL A 221 2.10 -8.89 13.98
CA VAL A 221 2.50 -7.51 14.31
C VAL A 221 3.67 -7.53 15.28
N LYS A 222 3.65 -8.37 16.31
CA LYS A 222 4.78 -8.53 17.24
C LYS A 222 6.04 -8.99 16.51
N GLN A 223 5.94 -9.98 15.63
CA GLN A 223 7.06 -10.47 14.83
C GLN A 223 7.59 -9.41 13.87
N LEU A 224 6.71 -8.67 13.20
CA LEU A 224 7.09 -7.55 12.32
C LEU A 224 7.68 -6.38 13.12
N LEU A 225 7.19 -6.10 14.33
CA LEU A 225 7.75 -5.11 15.25
C LEU A 225 9.13 -5.53 15.78
N ASP A 226 9.30 -6.82 16.08
CA ASP A 226 10.59 -7.39 16.46
C ASP A 226 11.58 -7.23 15.30
N ILE A 227 11.16 -7.56 14.06
CA ILE A 227 11.97 -7.35 12.85
C ILE A 227 12.28 -5.86 12.68
N ALA A 228 11.33 -4.97 12.94
CA ALA A 228 11.53 -3.52 12.83
C ALA A 228 12.56 -3.01 13.83
N SER A 229 12.54 -3.57 15.04
CA SER A 229 13.50 -3.26 16.09
C SER A 229 14.90 -3.73 15.70
N LEU A 230 15.03 -4.96 15.19
CA LEU A 230 16.30 -5.51 14.70
C LEU A 230 16.86 -4.70 13.51
N LEU A 231 16.01 -4.32 12.56
CA LEU A 231 16.40 -3.48 11.43
C LEU A 231 16.83 -2.09 11.89
N LYS A 232 16.13 -1.49 12.86
CA LYS A 232 16.49 -0.18 13.42
C LYS A 232 17.87 -0.23 14.07
N GLU A 233 18.18 -1.27 14.85
CA GLU A 233 19.50 -1.48 15.44
C GLU A 233 20.60 -1.59 14.38
N LYS A 234 20.39 -2.39 13.32
CA LYS A 234 21.33 -2.52 12.19
C LYS A 234 21.45 -1.23 11.37
N GLN A 235 20.40 -0.41 11.31
CA GLN A 235 20.42 0.86 10.58
C GLN A 235 21.23 1.93 11.30
N VAL A 236 21.11 2.05 12.63
CA VAL A 236 21.92 2.97 13.43
C VAL A 236 23.42 2.68 13.28
N ALA A 237 23.81 1.43 12.99
CA ALA A 237 25.20 0.99 12.88
C ALA A 237 25.90 1.28 11.51
N GLY A 238 25.31 1.99 10.56
CA GLY A 238 25.98 2.29 9.28
C GLY A 238 25.26 3.33 8.41
N SER A 239 25.83 3.70 7.28
CA SER A 239 25.51 4.90 6.49
C SER A 239 24.37 4.78 5.44
N GLY A 240 23.85 5.93 5.00
CA GLY A 240 23.47 6.21 3.60
C GLY A 240 22.02 5.97 3.16
N GLU A 241 21.70 4.78 2.67
CA GLU A 241 20.47 4.48 1.89
C GLU A 241 19.28 3.99 2.76
N LYS A 242 19.35 4.25 4.07
CA LYS A 242 18.71 3.44 5.12
C LYS A 242 17.23 3.74 5.45
N GLY A 243 16.49 4.48 4.64
CA GLY A 243 15.08 4.81 4.95
C GLY A 243 14.06 3.76 4.52
N LYS A 244 14.33 3.03 3.43
CA LYS A 244 13.29 2.28 2.71
C LYS A 244 12.78 1.05 3.44
N GLY A 245 13.66 0.21 3.98
CA GLY A 245 13.25 -1.01 4.70
C GLY A 245 12.35 -0.73 5.91
N LEU A 246 12.68 0.32 6.69
CA LEU A 246 11.86 0.74 7.83
C LEU A 246 10.52 1.35 7.38
N MET A 247 10.50 2.09 6.27
CA MET A 247 9.25 2.62 5.69
C MET A 247 8.35 1.50 5.18
N ILE A 248 8.91 0.52 4.47
CA ILE A 248 8.20 -0.68 4.01
C ILE A 248 7.61 -1.37 5.25
N LEU A 249 8.42 -1.69 6.26
CA LEU A 249 7.93 -2.38 7.44
C LEU A 249 6.91 -1.59 8.28
N ARG A 250 7.03 -0.26 8.35
CA ARG A 250 5.97 0.60 8.93
C ARG A 250 4.67 0.51 8.14
N GLY A 251 4.75 0.46 6.81
CA GLY A 251 3.60 0.18 5.94
C GLY A 251 2.98 -1.19 6.23
N ALA A 252 3.81 -2.22 6.50
CA ALA A 252 3.35 -3.55 6.95
C ALA A 252 2.52 -3.43 8.22
N ILE A 253 3.13 -2.85 9.26
CA ILE A 253 2.54 -2.76 10.58
C ILE A 253 1.24 -1.95 10.50
N GLY A 254 1.25 -0.82 9.78
CA GLY A 254 0.05 -0.02 9.55
C GLY A 254 -1.05 -0.79 8.83
N SER A 255 -0.71 -1.59 7.82
CA SER A 255 -1.66 -2.43 7.08
C SER A 255 -2.27 -3.51 7.96
N VAL A 256 -1.44 -4.18 8.78
CA VAL A 256 -1.91 -5.22 9.71
C VAL A 256 -2.75 -4.63 10.86
N LEU A 257 -2.38 -3.46 11.38
CA LEU A 257 -3.17 -2.75 12.40
C LEU A 257 -4.51 -2.25 11.85
N ALA A 258 -4.55 -1.74 10.61
CA ALA A 258 -5.78 -1.31 9.96
C ALA A 258 -6.77 -2.47 9.74
N ILE A 259 -6.28 -3.71 9.62
CA ILE A 259 -7.13 -4.90 9.57
C ILE A 259 -7.78 -5.14 10.95
N LYS A 260 -7.01 -5.01 12.04
CA LYS A 260 -7.49 -5.21 13.42
C LYS A 260 -8.60 -4.23 13.80
N GLU A 261 -8.44 -2.94 13.48
CA GLU A 261 -9.47 -1.92 13.78
C GLU A 261 -10.79 -2.16 13.05
N ARG A 262 -10.79 -2.94 11.97
CA ARG A 262 -11.96 -3.14 11.09
C ARG A 262 -12.61 -4.52 11.21
N ALA A 263 -12.04 -5.42 12.00
CA ALA A 263 -12.59 -6.74 12.30
C ALA A 263 -12.66 -6.98 13.83
N PRO A 264 -13.47 -6.20 14.58
CA PRO A 264 -13.54 -6.29 16.04
C PRO A 264 -14.12 -7.63 16.54
N ASP A 265 -14.88 -8.33 15.69
CA ASP A 265 -15.51 -9.63 16.02
C ASP A 265 -14.69 -10.84 15.52
N ALA A 266 -13.40 -10.67 15.24
CA ALA A 266 -12.53 -11.79 14.96
C ALA A 266 -12.46 -12.69 16.21
N VAL A 267 -13.13 -13.83 16.12
CA VAL A 267 -13.15 -14.88 17.15
C VAL A 267 -11.72 -15.32 17.38
N ASP A 268 -11.25 -15.22 18.63
CA ASP A 268 -9.93 -15.64 19.10
C ASP A 268 -9.62 -17.08 18.64
N VAL A 269 -9.08 -17.20 17.43
CA VAL A 269 -8.65 -18.47 16.90
C VAL A 269 -7.32 -18.70 17.57
N THR A 270 -7.32 -19.52 18.62
CA THR A 270 -6.11 -20.00 19.27
C THR A 270 -5.14 -20.36 18.15
N PRO A 271 -3.95 -19.73 18.07
CA PRO A 271 -3.02 -19.99 16.99
C PRO A 271 -2.81 -21.49 16.98
N ARG A 272 -3.31 -22.19 15.96
CA ARG A 272 -2.90 -23.58 15.77
C ARG A 272 -1.38 -23.53 15.77
N GLN A 273 -0.76 -24.26 16.68
CA GLN A 273 0.68 -24.34 16.81
C GLN A 273 1.18 -25.04 15.55
N TRP A 274 1.38 -24.27 14.48
CA TRP A 274 1.92 -24.74 13.22
C TRP A 274 3.43 -24.80 13.41
N GLU A 275 3.90 -25.92 13.96
CA GLU A 275 5.30 -26.03 14.32
C GLU A 275 6.20 -26.04 13.09
N GLN A 276 5.76 -26.60 11.95
CA GLN A 276 6.58 -26.63 10.73
C GLN A 276 5.80 -26.73 9.40
N GLY A 277 6.23 -25.99 8.36
CA GLY A 277 5.70 -26.08 6.99
C GLY A 277 5.64 -24.75 6.22
N MET A 278 4.81 -24.72 5.18
CA MET A 278 4.48 -23.52 4.42
C MET A 278 3.08 -23.02 4.77
N SER A 279 2.90 -21.71 4.87
CA SER A 279 1.58 -21.09 5.08
C SER A 279 1.38 -19.94 4.11
N PHE A 280 0.22 -19.90 3.46
CA PHE A 280 -0.19 -18.83 2.56
C PHE A 280 -1.37 -18.08 3.15
N TYR A 281 -1.24 -16.77 3.23
CA TYR A 281 -2.30 -15.87 3.66
C TYR A 281 -2.64 -14.95 2.49
N VAL A 282 -3.81 -15.17 1.88
CA VAL A 282 -4.23 -14.47 0.65
C VAL A 282 -5.49 -13.63 0.88
N SER A 283 -5.41 -12.67 1.80
CA SER A 283 -6.55 -11.82 2.11
C SER A 283 -6.86 -10.83 0.99
N GLY A 284 -8.09 -10.34 0.94
CA GLY A 284 -8.43 -9.16 0.14
C GLY A 284 -7.75 -7.90 0.68
N GLY A 285 -7.79 -6.85 -0.13
CA GLY A 285 -7.38 -5.52 0.26
C GLY A 285 -8.35 -4.89 1.24
N SER A 286 -7.86 -3.97 2.06
CA SER A 286 -8.72 -3.19 2.95
C SER A 286 -9.67 -2.32 2.12
N GLY A 287 -10.89 -2.08 2.62
CA GLY A 287 -11.79 -1.13 1.98
C GLY A 287 -11.23 0.29 1.99
N GLY A 288 -11.60 1.08 0.99
CA GLY A 288 -11.28 2.50 0.91
C GLY A 288 -11.82 3.27 2.11
N GLY A 289 -11.07 4.26 2.60
CA GLY A 289 -11.60 5.19 3.57
C GLY A 289 -12.82 5.94 3.02
N GLY A 290 -13.75 6.31 3.90
CA GLY A 290 -14.85 7.21 3.53
C GLY A 290 -14.29 8.51 2.94
N GLY A 291 -15.01 9.04 1.96
CA GLY A 291 -14.73 10.31 1.33
C GLY A 291 -14.66 11.45 2.34
N ARG A 292 -13.71 12.37 2.12
CA ARG A 292 -13.59 13.58 2.94
C ARG A 292 -14.72 14.55 2.61
N GLU A 293 -15.13 15.27 3.64
CA GLU A 293 -16.22 16.24 3.61
C GLU A 293 -15.92 17.50 2.80
N GLY A 294 -16.99 18.16 2.36
CA GLY A 294 -16.94 19.54 1.91
C GLY A 294 -16.91 20.51 3.10
N GLN A 295 -16.45 21.72 2.86
CA GLN A 295 -16.52 22.86 3.77
C GLN A 295 -17.84 23.60 3.58
N ALA A 296 -18.38 24.16 4.67
CA ALA A 296 -19.53 25.05 4.55
C ALA A 296 -19.12 26.34 3.83
N GLY A 297 -20.06 26.90 3.06
CA GLY A 297 -19.86 28.17 2.39
C GLY A 297 -19.78 29.30 3.43
N PRO A 298 -18.91 30.30 3.22
CA PRO A 298 -18.92 31.50 4.05
C PRO A 298 -20.21 32.29 3.80
N GLY A 299 -20.68 33.00 4.83
CA GLY A 299 -21.75 33.98 4.67
C GLY A 299 -21.37 35.09 3.72
N GLY A 300 -22.39 35.74 3.15
CA GLY A 300 -22.23 36.93 2.33
C GLY A 300 -21.94 38.17 3.15
N ASP A 301 -21.32 39.17 2.53
CA ASP A 301 -21.03 40.45 3.17
C ASP A 301 -22.24 41.38 2.98
N GLY A 302 -23.11 41.55 3.97
CA GLY A 302 -24.25 42.46 3.87
C GLY A 302 -23.94 43.88 4.35
N ARG A 303 -24.66 44.86 3.82
CA ARG A 303 -24.57 46.28 4.21
C ARG A 303 -25.97 46.82 4.46
N VAL A 304 -26.28 47.16 5.70
CA VAL A 304 -27.53 47.82 6.05
C VAL A 304 -27.31 49.33 5.94
N CYS A 305 -28.06 49.93 5.01
CA CYS A 305 -28.10 51.37 4.80
C CYS A 305 -29.28 51.95 5.59
N THR A 306 -29.05 52.52 6.76
CA THR A 306 -30.11 53.16 7.58
C THR A 306 -30.13 54.68 7.41
N GLY A 307 -31.17 55.20 6.75
CA GLY A 307 -31.56 56.62 6.81
C GLY A 307 -30.70 57.62 6.03
N PRO A 308 -31.07 58.92 6.05
CA PRO A 308 -30.50 59.98 5.20
C PRO A 308 -29.06 60.38 5.56
N PHE A 309 -28.51 59.84 6.65
CA PHE A 309 -27.11 60.03 7.06
C PHE A 309 -26.44 58.65 7.08
N TRP A 310 -25.57 58.43 6.09
CA TRP A 310 -24.89 57.20 5.66
C TRP A 310 -24.13 56.36 6.73
N SER A 311 -24.76 55.99 7.84
CA SER A 311 -24.21 54.98 8.75
C SER A 311 -24.33 53.61 8.08
N ILE A 312 -23.20 53.11 7.56
CA ILE A 312 -23.09 51.76 6.99
C ILE A 312 -22.84 50.79 8.13
N HIS A 313 -23.86 50.02 8.51
CA HIS A 313 -23.66 48.87 9.39
C HIS A 313 -23.42 47.63 8.53
N VAL A 314 -22.37 46.87 8.84
CA VAL A 314 -22.08 45.60 8.16
C VAL A 314 -22.93 44.53 8.83
N ASP A 315 -23.86 43.94 8.10
CA ASP A 315 -24.69 42.82 8.56
C ASP A 315 -24.29 41.57 7.77
N GLN A 316 -23.33 40.83 8.31
CA GLN A 316 -22.76 39.67 7.65
C GLN A 316 -23.73 38.49 7.72
N GLY A 317 -23.92 37.81 6.59
CA GLY A 317 -24.60 36.51 6.59
C GLY A 317 -23.84 35.50 7.44
N HIS A 318 -24.55 34.52 7.99
CA HIS A 318 -23.91 33.49 8.77
C HIS A 318 -23.23 32.45 7.87
N PRO A 319 -22.10 31.85 8.27
CA PRO A 319 -21.58 30.67 7.60
C PRO A 319 -22.63 29.55 7.55
N GLY A 320 -22.63 28.77 6.46
CA GLY A 320 -23.48 27.59 6.38
C GLY A 320 -23.16 26.57 7.47
N THR A 321 -24.06 25.62 7.73
CA THR A 321 -23.82 24.59 8.74
C THR A 321 -22.85 23.54 8.20
N SER A 322 -21.86 23.22 9.03
CA SER A 322 -20.91 22.16 8.77
C SER A 322 -21.41 20.83 9.36
N THR A 323 -22.65 20.42 9.04
CA THR A 323 -23.16 19.12 9.49
C THR A 323 -22.42 18.02 8.73
N TYR A 324 -21.31 17.60 9.31
CA TYR A 324 -20.39 16.64 8.73
C TYR A 324 -21.01 15.26 8.69
N THR A 325 -21.06 14.68 7.49
CA THR A 325 -21.35 13.26 7.31
C THR A 325 -20.23 12.66 6.48
N THR A 326 -19.28 12.00 7.16
CA THR A 326 -18.29 11.16 6.49
C THR A 326 -19.05 10.07 5.75
N GLY A 327 -18.76 9.87 4.47
CA GLY A 327 -19.35 8.76 3.74
C GLY A 327 -18.92 7.43 4.37
N PRO A 328 -19.75 6.38 4.26
CA PRO A 328 -19.37 5.06 4.74
C PRO A 328 -18.05 4.60 4.11
N ALA A 329 -17.24 3.89 4.89
CA ALA A 329 -16.06 3.21 4.37
C ALA A 329 -16.47 2.18 3.30
N GLY A 330 -15.58 1.93 2.36
CA GLY A 330 -15.78 0.89 1.36
C GLY A 330 -15.70 -0.51 1.97
N SER A 331 -16.28 -1.48 1.29
CA SER A 331 -16.16 -2.89 1.69
C SER A 331 -14.74 -3.40 1.46
N ALA A 332 -14.32 -4.42 2.22
CA ALA A 332 -13.09 -5.16 1.91
C ALA A 332 -13.13 -5.78 0.51
N GLY A 333 -11.97 -5.99 -0.09
CA GLY A 333 -11.82 -6.67 -1.37
C GLY A 333 -12.03 -8.18 -1.23
N SER A 334 -12.25 -8.85 -2.35
CA SER A 334 -12.37 -10.31 -2.35
C SER A 334 -11.04 -10.96 -1.97
N PRO A 335 -11.03 -12.04 -1.17
CA PRO A 335 -9.85 -12.85 -0.95
C PRO A 335 -9.24 -13.37 -2.25
N GLY A 336 -7.95 -13.65 -2.18
CA GLY A 336 -7.19 -14.26 -3.26
C GLY A 336 -7.37 -15.78 -3.32
N ASP A 337 -6.49 -16.42 -4.08
CA ASP A 337 -6.48 -17.87 -4.23
C ASP A 337 -5.06 -18.41 -4.40
N VAL A 338 -4.87 -19.67 -4.01
CA VAL A 338 -3.58 -20.35 -4.12
C VAL A 338 -3.77 -21.70 -4.80
N VAL A 339 -3.10 -21.89 -5.93
CA VAL A 339 -2.98 -23.17 -6.62
C VAL A 339 -1.68 -23.81 -6.20
N LEU A 340 -1.78 -24.99 -5.57
CA LEU A 340 -0.64 -25.77 -5.10
C LEU A 340 -0.39 -26.93 -6.06
N VAL A 341 0.86 -27.09 -6.49
CA VAL A 341 1.34 -28.20 -7.31
C VAL A 341 2.57 -28.78 -6.62
N LYS A 342 2.44 -30.00 -6.11
CA LYS A 342 3.60 -30.74 -5.61
C LYS A 342 4.36 -31.33 -6.80
N THR A 343 5.65 -31.05 -6.90
CA THR A 343 6.56 -31.65 -7.87
C THR A 343 7.41 -32.69 -7.18
N ASP A 344 7.67 -33.80 -7.87
CA ASP A 344 8.47 -34.91 -7.36
C ASP A 344 9.94 -34.54 -7.12
#